data_AF-A0A920QAU8-F1
#
_entry.id   AF-A0A920QAU8-F1
#
_cell.length_a   1.000
_cell.length_b   1.000
_cell.length_c   1.000
_cell.angle_alpha   90.00
_cell.angle_beta   90.00
_cell.angle_gamma   90.00
#
_symmetry.space_group_name_H-M   'P 1'
#
loop_
_entity.id
_entity.type
_entity.pdbx_description
1 polymer ?
#
loop_
_entity_poly.entity_id
_entity_poly.type
_entity_poly.pdbx_seq_one_letter_code
_entity_poly.pdbx_strand_id
1 'polypeptide(L)'
;MGINGSPTCVLSFGDNDDCHGYLLEAENMGMEQMFKLMNEARLLVGLQGLAGASAAVQNAWAYANERTQGPSSIHPEKKASIIEFPDVRRMLMHMKAVTEGLRSLMYTQHGT
;
A
#
# COMPACT_ATOMS: atom_id res chain seq x y z
N MET A 1 8.79 -0.96 13.62
CA MET A 1 8.02 -1.85 12.72
C MET A 1 7.75 -1.04 11.45
N GLY A 2 8.35 -1.41 10.31
CA GLY A 2 8.17 -0.74 9.00
C GLY A 2 8.49 0.77 8.95
N ILE A 3 8.37 1.37 7.76
CA ILE A 3 8.39 2.84 7.53
C ILE A 3 9.52 3.63 8.23
N ASN A 4 10.66 2.99 8.50
CA ASN A 4 11.75 3.57 9.28
C ASN A 4 12.39 4.81 8.65
N GLY A 5 12.16 5.05 7.35
CA GLY A 5 12.60 6.28 6.66
C GLY A 5 11.72 7.50 6.93
N SER A 6 10.59 7.34 7.62
CA SER A 6 9.72 8.42 8.07
C SER A 6 9.99 8.71 9.55
N PRO A 7 10.52 9.89 9.91
CA PRO A 7 10.79 10.22 11.31
C PRO A 7 9.47 10.49 12.06
N THR A 8 8.96 9.49 12.77
CA THR A 8 7.81 9.65 13.66
C THR A 8 8.28 10.19 15.00
N CYS A 9 7.95 11.45 15.29
CA CYS A 9 8.55 12.22 16.38
C CYS A 9 7.58 12.47 17.53
N VAL A 10 8.13 12.58 18.74
CA VAL A 10 7.46 13.30 19.84
C VAL A 10 7.66 14.79 19.60
N LEU A 11 6.57 15.57 19.61
CA LEU A 11 6.61 17.01 19.48
C LEU A 11 6.26 17.65 20.83
N SER A 12 7.11 18.56 21.30
CA SER A 12 6.85 19.40 22.47
C SER A 12 6.81 20.85 22.02
N PHE A 13 5.83 21.61 22.51
CA PHE A 13 5.61 23.01 22.17
C PHE A 13 5.60 23.82 23.46
N GLY A 14 6.37 24.91 23.51
CA GLY A 14 6.31 25.86 24.63
C GLY A 14 7.24 25.60 25.82
N ASP A 15 8.17 24.63 25.74
CA ASP A 15 9.12 24.31 26.84
C ASP A 15 10.01 25.50 27.28
N ASN A 16 10.08 26.58 26.49
CA ASN A 16 10.81 27.83 26.80
C ASN A 16 9.99 29.10 26.48
N ASP A 17 8.66 29.04 26.45
CA ASP A 17 7.76 30.14 26.03
C ASP A 17 7.99 30.69 24.60
N ASP A 18 8.89 30.07 23.81
CA ASP A 18 9.20 30.41 22.42
C ASP A 18 8.37 29.54 21.45
N CYS A 19 7.06 29.70 21.49
CA CYS A 19 6.14 29.02 20.57
C CYS A 19 5.10 30.00 20.03
N HIS A 20 5.32 30.49 18.82
CA HIS A 20 4.42 31.40 18.15
C HIS A 20 3.43 30.66 17.24
N GLY A 21 2.16 30.65 17.62
CA GLY A 21 1.06 30.15 16.79
C GLY A 21 0.35 31.27 16.06
N TYR A 22 -0.10 31.00 14.84
CA TYR A 22 -0.99 31.88 14.07
C TYR A 22 -2.33 31.18 13.88
N LEU A 23 -3.41 31.91 14.09
CA LEU A 23 -4.74 31.40 13.81
C LEU A 23 -4.87 31.19 12.29
N LEU A 24 -5.14 29.94 11.90
CA LEU A 24 -5.51 29.60 10.54
C LEU A 24 -7.03 29.77 10.39
N GLU A 25 -7.46 30.52 9.39
CA GLU A 25 -8.86 30.93 9.15
C GLU A 25 -9.49 31.66 10.36
N ALA A 26 -10.56 31.10 10.94
CA ALA A 26 -11.38 31.72 11.97
C ALA A 26 -11.32 30.96 13.30
N GLU A 27 -11.63 31.67 14.38
CA GLU A 27 -11.66 31.13 15.73
C GLU A 27 -12.67 29.97 15.84
N ASN A 28 -12.33 28.93 16.60
CA ASN A 28 -13.16 27.74 16.83
C ASN A 28 -13.42 26.85 15.60
N MET A 29 -12.65 27.00 14.52
CA MET A 29 -12.80 26.20 13.28
C MET A 29 -11.74 25.09 13.10
N GLY A 30 -10.91 24.84 14.11
CA GLY A 30 -9.75 23.93 13.97
C GLY A 30 -10.11 22.48 13.60
N MET A 31 -11.20 21.93 14.15
CA MET A 31 -11.61 20.56 13.82
C MET A 31 -12.05 20.41 12.36
N GLU A 32 -12.79 21.38 11.82
CA GLU A 32 -13.22 21.34 10.41
C GLU A 32 -12.02 21.36 9.46
N GLN A 33 -11.02 22.20 9.76
CA GLN A 33 -9.78 22.25 8.99
C GLN A 33 -9.03 20.91 9.07
N MET A 34 -8.92 20.32 10.27
CA MET A 34 -8.28 19.02 10.44
C MET A 34 -9.00 17.91 9.68
N PHE A 35 -10.33 17.94 9.55
CA PHE A 35 -11.05 16.95 8.76
C PHE A 35 -10.67 16.98 7.27
N LYS A 36 -10.43 18.17 6.71
CA LYS A 36 -9.98 18.32 5.31
C LYS A 36 -8.61 17.65 5.13
N LEU A 37 -7.67 17.92 6.03
CA LEU A 37 -6.34 17.30 6.04
C LEU A 37 -6.41 15.78 6.23
N MET A 38 -7.26 15.30 7.13
CA MET A 38 -7.41 13.87 7.41
C MET A 38 -8.08 13.11 6.27
N ASN A 39 -8.98 13.73 5.49
CA ASN A 39 -9.57 13.09 4.32
C ASN A 39 -8.52 12.81 3.26
N GLU A 40 -7.65 13.78 2.99
CA GLU A 40 -6.51 13.59 2.09
C GLU A 40 -5.55 12.52 2.63
N ALA A 41 -5.19 12.61 3.92
CA ALA A 41 -4.30 11.63 4.55
C ALA A 41 -4.85 10.19 4.45
N ARG A 42 -6.18 9.98 4.59
CA ARG A 42 -6.80 8.65 4.42
C ARG A 42 -6.64 8.11 3.00
N LEU A 43 -6.85 8.95 1.99
CA LEU A 43 -6.67 8.57 0.59
C LEU A 43 -5.20 8.21 0.31
N LEU A 44 -4.26 9.01 0.81
CA LEU A 44 -2.83 8.77 0.63
C LEU A 44 -2.37 7.47 1.31
N VAL A 45 -2.85 7.17 2.51
CA VAL A 45 -2.55 5.90 3.19
C VAL A 45 -3.12 4.70 2.40
N GLY A 46 -4.32 4.84 1.84
CA GLY A 46 -4.90 3.83 0.93
C GLY A 46 -4.04 3.60 -0.32
N LEU A 47 -3.58 4.68 -0.96
CA LEU A 47 -2.70 4.64 -2.11
C LEU A 47 -1.34 3.99 -1.77
N GLN A 48 -0.76 4.31 -0.62
CA GLN A 48 0.48 3.69 -0.15
C GLN A 48 0.33 2.16 0.01
N GLY A 49 -0.80 1.71 0.56
CA GLY A 49 -1.13 0.28 0.65
C GLY A 49 -1.23 -0.39 -0.72
N LEU A 50 -1.90 0.25 -1.69
CA LEU A 50 -1.99 -0.22 -3.07
C LEU A 50 -0.61 -0.30 -3.74
N ALA A 51 0.24 0.70 -3.55
CA ALA A 51 1.61 0.71 -4.11
C ALA A 51 2.43 -0.48 -3.59
N GLY A 52 2.37 -0.74 -2.27
CA GLY A 52 3.02 -1.90 -1.66
C GLY A 52 2.50 -3.23 -2.20
N ALA A 53 1.18 -3.40 -2.30
CA ALA A 53 0.56 -4.60 -2.88
C ALA A 53 0.96 -4.81 -4.35
N SER A 54 1.03 -3.73 -5.13
CA SER A 54 1.44 -3.75 -6.54
C SER A 54 2.86 -4.25 -6.72
N ALA A 55 3.80 -3.72 -5.93
CA ALA A 55 5.18 -4.19 -5.92
C ALA A 55 5.26 -5.67 -5.49
N ALA A 56 4.49 -6.08 -4.48
CA ALA A 56 4.46 -7.47 -4.02
C ALA A 56 3.96 -8.43 -5.12
N VAL A 57 2.93 -8.06 -5.88
CA VAL A 57 2.44 -8.84 -7.04
C VAL A 57 3.55 -9.01 -8.07
N GLN A 58 4.22 -7.93 -8.47
CA GLN A 58 5.28 -7.98 -9.49
C GLN A 58 6.44 -8.89 -9.05
N ASN A 59 6.89 -8.75 -7.81
CA ASN A 59 7.96 -9.60 -7.25
C ASN A 59 7.53 -11.07 -7.15
N ALA A 60 6.30 -11.34 -6.69
CA ALA A 60 5.78 -12.70 -6.59
C ALA A 60 5.67 -13.37 -7.96
N TRP A 61 5.22 -12.64 -9.00
CA TRP A 61 5.17 -13.14 -10.37
C TRP A 61 6.55 -13.46 -10.93
N ALA A 62 7.53 -12.57 -10.75
CA ALA A 62 8.91 -12.82 -11.19
C ALA A 62 9.48 -14.07 -10.50
N TYR A 63 9.40 -14.14 -9.17
CA TYR A 63 9.87 -15.27 -8.39
C TYR A 63 9.18 -16.58 -8.79
N ALA A 64 7.87 -16.56 -9.02
CA ALA A 64 7.12 -17.76 -9.36
C ALA A 64 7.49 -18.33 -10.74
N ASN A 65 7.99 -17.52 -11.67
CA ASN A 65 8.46 -17.98 -12.97
C ASN A 65 9.86 -18.61 -12.91
N GLU A 66 10.73 -18.11 -12.03
CA GLU A 66 12.13 -18.58 -11.94
C GLU A 66 12.30 -19.75 -10.97
N ARG A 67 11.47 -19.82 -9.92
CA ARG A 67 11.61 -20.84 -8.88
C ARG A 67 11.14 -22.20 -9.40
N THR A 68 12.08 -23.11 -9.65
CA THR A 68 11.77 -24.52 -9.98
C THR A 68 11.63 -25.37 -8.72
N GLN A 69 10.57 -26.15 -8.61
CA GLN A 69 10.38 -27.09 -7.49
C GLN A 69 9.44 -28.23 -7.82
N GLY A 70 9.92 -29.47 -7.68
CA GLY A 70 9.12 -30.70 -7.87
C GLY A 70 8.55 -30.87 -9.29
N PRO A 71 8.03 -32.06 -9.61
CA PRO A 71 7.28 -32.27 -10.84
C PRO A 71 5.90 -31.60 -10.75
N SER A 72 5.45 -30.98 -11.85
CA SER A 72 4.07 -30.48 -11.95
C SER A 72 3.16 -31.54 -12.55
N SER A 73 1.84 -31.32 -12.46
CA SER A 73 0.85 -32.15 -13.16
C SER A 73 0.94 -32.03 -14.69
N ILE A 74 1.63 -31.00 -15.20
CA ILE A 74 1.83 -30.73 -16.64
C ILE A 74 3.11 -31.41 -17.13
N HIS A 75 4.17 -31.37 -16.32
CA HIS A 75 5.47 -31.97 -16.60
C HIS A 75 5.85 -32.96 -15.48
N PRO A 76 5.25 -34.16 -15.43
CA PRO A 76 5.52 -35.14 -14.38
C PRO A 76 6.97 -35.66 -14.41
N GLU A 77 7.66 -35.57 -15.54
CA GLU A 77 9.01 -36.10 -15.76
C GLU A 77 10.15 -35.13 -15.38
N LYS A 78 9.87 -33.85 -15.12
CA LYS A 78 10.90 -32.83 -14.85
C LYS A 78 10.47 -31.90 -13.73
N LYS A 79 11.44 -31.23 -13.10
CA LYS A 79 11.13 -30.14 -12.17
C LYS A 79 10.48 -28.99 -12.96
N ALA A 80 9.34 -28.54 -12.49
CA ALA A 80 8.57 -27.44 -13.06
C ALA A 80 8.79 -26.14 -12.28
N SER A 81 8.53 -25.02 -12.94
CA SER A 81 8.44 -23.73 -12.27
C SER A 81 7.20 -23.69 -11.36
N ILE A 82 7.27 -23.05 -10.19
CA ILE A 82 6.16 -23.06 -9.24
C ILE A 82 4.90 -22.40 -9.80
N ILE A 83 5.01 -21.54 -10.81
CA ILE A 83 3.87 -20.97 -11.52
C ILE A 83 3.01 -22.02 -12.23
N GLU A 84 3.51 -23.23 -12.50
CA GLU A 84 2.69 -24.30 -13.12
C GLU A 84 1.71 -24.94 -12.13
N PHE A 85 1.94 -24.77 -10.82
CA PHE A 85 1.12 -25.39 -9.79
C PHE A 85 -0.20 -24.64 -9.65
N PRO A 86 -1.36 -25.35 -9.68
CA PRO A 86 -2.68 -24.71 -9.65
C PRO A 86 -2.89 -23.77 -8.46
N ASP A 87 -2.40 -24.15 -7.27
CA ASP A 87 -2.57 -23.33 -6.07
C ASP A 87 -1.74 -22.03 -6.12
N VAL A 88 -0.52 -22.09 -6.67
CA VAL A 88 0.32 -20.90 -6.87
C VAL A 88 -0.33 -19.96 -7.88
N ARG A 89 -0.89 -20.48 -8.98
CA ARG A 89 -1.64 -19.66 -9.95
C ARG A 89 -2.86 -19.03 -9.33
N ARG A 90 -3.64 -19.79 -8.54
CA ARG A 90 -4.81 -19.28 -7.82
C ARG A 90 -4.42 -18.12 -6.89
N MET A 91 -3.34 -18.29 -6.12
CA MET A 91 -2.84 -17.25 -5.22
C MET A 91 -2.37 -16.00 -5.98
N LEU A 92 -1.57 -16.16 -7.03
CA LEU A 92 -1.10 -15.04 -7.86
C LEU A 92 -2.24 -14.29 -8.54
N MET A 93 -3.26 -15.01 -9.03
CA MET A 93 -4.45 -14.42 -9.63
C MET A 93 -5.28 -13.67 -8.59
N HIS A 94 -5.38 -14.18 -7.37
CA HIS A 94 -6.05 -13.47 -6.28
C HIS A 94 -5.32 -12.16 -5.92
N MET A 95 -3.99 -12.21 -5.75
CA MET A 95 -3.19 -11.01 -5.49
C MET A 95 -3.36 -9.97 -6.60
N LYS A 96 -3.32 -10.40 -7.88
CA LYS A 96 -3.54 -9.53 -9.03
C LYS A 96 -4.95 -8.94 -9.02
N ALA A 97 -5.99 -9.77 -8.89
CA ALA A 97 -7.37 -9.32 -8.95
C ALA A 97 -7.69 -8.27 -7.88
N VAL A 98 -7.26 -8.50 -6.63
CA VAL A 98 -7.44 -7.54 -5.53
C VAL A 98 -6.70 -6.24 -5.81
N THR A 99 -5.43 -6.32 -6.23
CA THR A 99 -4.59 -5.15 -6.49
C THR A 99 -5.11 -4.30 -7.65
N GLU A 100 -5.47 -4.92 -8.77
CA GLU A 100 -6.04 -4.21 -9.92
C GLU A 100 -7.41 -3.62 -9.62
N GLY A 101 -8.24 -4.35 -8.85
CA GLY A 101 -9.53 -3.83 -8.37
C GLY A 101 -9.38 -2.59 -7.50
N LEU A 102 -8.43 -2.62 -6.55
CA LEU A 102 -8.10 -1.46 -5.72
C LEU A 102 -7.53 -0.29 -6.54
N ARG A 103 -6.72 -0.57 -7.58
CA ARG A 103 -6.22 0.47 -8.47
C ARG A 103 -7.32 1.17 -9.24
N SER A 104 -8.29 0.41 -9.76
CA SER A 104 -9.48 0.97 -10.40
C SER A 104 -10.27 1.83 -9.43
N LEU A 105 -10.48 1.34 -8.19
CA LEU A 105 -11.16 2.11 -7.15
C LEU A 105 -10.43 3.44 -6.87
N MET A 106 -9.11 3.44 -6.71
CA MET A 106 -8.34 4.66 -6.47
C MET A 106 -8.44 5.67 -7.62
N TYR A 107 -8.39 5.21 -8.89
CA TYR A 107 -8.52 6.12 -10.02
C TYR A 107 -9.93 6.72 -10.15
N THR A 108 -10.98 5.96 -9.81
CA THR A 108 -12.35 6.50 -9.85
C THR A 108 -12.59 7.58 -8.80
N GLN A 109 -11.86 7.58 -7.68
CA GLN A 109 -11.95 8.65 -6.67
C GLN A 109 -11.27 9.97 -7.07
N HIS A 110 -10.44 9.99 -8.11
CA HIS A 110 -9.77 11.21 -8.60
C HIS A 110 -10.45 11.81 -9.84
N GLY A 111 -11.60 11.27 -10.26
CA GLY A 111 -12.34 11.64 -11.47
C GLY A 111 -13.59 12.49 -11.23
N THR A 112 -13.56 13.45 -10.31
CA THR A 112 -14.60 14.48 -10.13
C THR A 112 -13.99 15.86 -10.01
#